data_AF-A0A8D0D321-F1
#
_entry.id   AF-A0A8D0D321-F1
#
_cell.length_a   1.000
_cell.length_b   1.000
_cell.length_c   1.000
_cell.angle_alpha   90.00
_cell.angle_beta   90.00
_cell.angle_gamma   90.00
#
_symmetry.space_group_name_H-M   'P 1'
#
loop_
_entity.id
_entity.type
_entity.pdbx_description
1 polymer ?
#
loop_
_entity_poly.entity_id
_entity_poly.type
_entity_poly.pdbx_seq_one_letter_code
_entity_poly.pdbx_strand_id
1 'polypeptide(L)'
;MNTSSFIVAVRRGCTPSFRRPPVSFSVVQCRLRSTQPVPAARLPYRVKVSAGKPYAWCACGHSKKQPFCDGAHRSKAPSISPVRFTPDKDRTLMLCACKQTKDAPHCDGSHFKVIFQDLVKSVKGIFK
;
A
#
# COMPACT_ATOMS: atom_id res chain seq x y z
N MET A 1 -54.13 -37.07 15.95
CA MET A 1 -55.38 -37.25 15.18
C MET A 1 -55.88 -35.85 14.87
N ASN A 2 -56.09 -35.37 13.65
CA ASN A 2 -56.23 -36.03 12.37
C ASN A 2 -55.99 -35.02 11.23
N THR A 3 -55.37 -35.53 10.17
CA THR A 3 -55.68 -35.33 8.74
C THR A 3 -56.41 -34.05 8.33
N SER A 4 -55.92 -33.38 7.28
CA SER A 4 -56.40 -33.70 5.92
C SER A 4 -55.85 -32.69 4.91
N SER A 5 -55.24 -33.22 3.87
CA SER A 5 -54.87 -32.53 2.64
C SER A 5 -56.10 -31.98 1.93
N PHE A 6 -56.00 -30.75 1.41
CA PHE A 6 -56.81 -30.30 0.28
C PHE A 6 -55.93 -29.57 -0.72
N ILE A 7 -55.76 -30.22 -1.88
CA ILE A 7 -55.23 -29.70 -3.14
C ILE A 7 -56.44 -29.11 -3.88
N VAL A 8 -56.39 -27.87 -4.40
CA VAL A 8 -57.11 -27.45 -5.62
C VAL A 8 -56.51 -26.15 -6.22
N ALA A 9 -56.41 -26.17 -7.56
CA ALA A 9 -56.43 -25.08 -8.54
C ALA A 9 -55.16 -24.27 -8.86
N VAL A 10 -54.54 -24.72 -9.96
CA VAL A 10 -53.86 -23.92 -10.99
C VAL A 10 -54.78 -22.82 -11.53
N ARG A 11 -54.33 -21.55 -11.60
CA ARG A 11 -54.52 -20.65 -12.77
C ARG A 11 -53.47 -19.51 -12.82
N ARG A 12 -52.60 -19.62 -13.83
CA ARG A 12 -52.03 -18.61 -14.74
C ARG A 12 -52.13 -17.13 -14.32
N GLY A 13 -50.97 -16.54 -14.06
CA GLY A 13 -50.71 -15.11 -14.11
C GLY A 13 -49.29 -14.84 -14.61
N CYS A 14 -49.08 -14.89 -15.93
CA CYS A 14 -47.88 -14.32 -16.55
C CYS A 14 -48.04 -12.80 -16.59
N THR A 15 -47.21 -12.07 -15.85
CA THR A 15 -46.36 -10.98 -16.35
C THR A 15 -45.69 -10.28 -15.16
N PRO A 16 -44.35 -10.27 -15.14
CA PRO A 16 -43.67 -9.03 -14.87
C PRO A 16 -42.88 -8.62 -16.11
N SER A 17 -43.29 -7.47 -16.64
CA SER A 17 -42.49 -6.60 -17.49
C SER A 17 -41.00 -6.66 -17.12
N PHE A 18 -40.23 -7.24 -18.03
CA PHE A 18 -39.01 -6.67 -18.57
C PHE A 18 -38.11 -5.83 -17.65
N ARG A 19 -36.96 -6.46 -17.38
CA ARG A 19 -35.60 -5.90 -17.36
C ARG A 19 -35.26 -4.92 -16.22
N ARG A 20 -34.75 -5.48 -15.12
CA ARG A 20 -33.42 -5.05 -14.65
C ARG A 20 -32.38 -6.02 -15.21
N PRO A 21 -31.37 -5.54 -15.95
CA PRO A 21 -30.29 -6.41 -16.38
C PRO A 21 -29.55 -6.93 -15.14
N PRO A 22 -29.07 -8.19 -15.13
CA PRO A 22 -27.95 -8.51 -14.28
C PRO A 22 -26.79 -7.70 -14.86
N VAL A 23 -26.36 -6.63 -14.20
CA VAL A 23 -25.02 -6.08 -14.44
C VAL A 23 -24.00 -7.08 -13.92
N SER A 24 -23.85 -8.10 -14.75
CA SER A 24 -22.65 -8.87 -15.00
C SER A 24 -21.46 -7.92 -15.06
N PHE A 25 -20.46 -8.20 -14.23
CA PHE A 25 -19.11 -7.64 -14.26
C PHE A 25 -19.01 -6.12 -14.43
N SER A 26 -18.93 -5.42 -13.31
CA SER A 26 -17.93 -4.36 -13.21
C SER A 26 -17.05 -4.65 -12.03
N VAL A 27 -16.00 -5.41 -12.33
CA VAL A 27 -14.65 -5.26 -11.81
C VAL A 27 -14.64 -4.55 -10.47
N VAL A 28 -14.71 -5.35 -9.40
CA VAL A 28 -14.13 -4.99 -8.10
C VAL A 28 -12.87 -4.21 -8.43
N GLN A 29 -12.84 -2.90 -8.16
CA GLN A 29 -11.61 -2.13 -8.19
C GLN A 29 -10.72 -2.77 -7.11
N CYS A 30 -9.99 -3.82 -7.49
CA CYS A 30 -8.83 -4.30 -6.80
C CYS A 30 -7.87 -3.12 -6.85
N ARG A 31 -7.96 -2.35 -5.77
CA ARG A 31 -7.15 -1.20 -5.38
C ARG A 31 -5.78 -1.29 -6.01
N LEU A 32 -5.30 -0.18 -6.57
CA LEU A 32 -3.89 0.05 -6.92
C LEU A 32 -3.00 -0.27 -5.71
N ARG A 33 -2.63 -1.55 -5.56
CA ARG A 33 -1.76 -2.09 -4.52
C ARG A 33 -0.38 -2.19 -5.14
N SER A 34 0.55 -1.40 -4.65
CA SER A 34 1.93 -1.44 -5.13
C SER A 34 2.63 -2.67 -4.57
N THR A 35 3.27 -3.44 -5.45
CA THR A 35 4.17 -4.53 -5.07
C THR A 35 5.60 -4.05 -4.84
N GLN A 36 5.91 -2.80 -5.22
CA GLN A 36 7.24 -2.21 -5.09
C GLN A 36 7.22 -0.99 -4.15
N PRO A 37 8.32 -0.75 -3.40
CA PRO A 37 8.43 0.43 -2.56
C PRO A 37 8.61 1.69 -3.42
N VAL A 38 7.94 2.76 -3.03
CA VAL A 38 8.08 4.06 -3.69
C VAL A 38 9.06 4.96 -2.92
N PRO A 39 9.94 5.72 -3.61
CA PRO A 39 10.76 6.71 -2.95
C PRO A 39 9.89 7.79 -2.29
N ALA A 40 10.01 7.94 -0.96
CA ALA A 40 9.29 8.97 -0.22
C ALA A 40 10.00 10.34 -0.28
N ALA A 41 11.33 10.32 -0.32
CA ALA A 41 12.17 11.46 -0.66
C ALA A 41 13.46 10.97 -1.32
N ARG A 42 14.20 11.90 -1.94
CA ARG A 42 15.45 11.60 -2.63
C ARG A 42 16.68 11.67 -1.73
N LEU A 43 16.57 12.33 -0.58
CA LEU A 43 17.64 12.44 0.42
C LEU A 43 17.23 11.76 1.73
N PRO A 44 18.18 11.22 2.50
CA PRO A 44 17.90 10.56 3.78
C PRO A 44 17.38 11.53 4.85
N TYR A 45 16.61 10.99 5.81
CA TYR A 45 16.14 11.75 6.98
C TYR A 45 17.14 11.66 8.12
N ARG A 46 17.57 12.81 8.65
CA ARG A 46 18.38 12.88 9.86
C ARG A 46 17.47 12.88 11.08
N VAL A 47 17.52 11.82 11.90
CA VAL A 47 16.60 11.63 13.02
C VAL A 47 17.36 11.33 14.31
N LYS A 48 17.05 12.07 15.38
CA LYS A 48 17.51 11.76 16.74
C LYS A 48 16.66 10.60 17.28
N VAL A 49 17.32 9.51 17.66
CA VAL A 49 16.67 8.34 18.25
C VAL A 49 17.18 8.12 19.66
N SER A 50 16.26 7.74 20.55
CA SER A 50 16.55 7.39 21.95
C SER A 50 16.76 5.89 22.14
N ALA A 51 17.72 5.52 22.99
CA ALA A 51 18.05 4.17 23.41
C ALA A 51 16.83 3.44 23.97
N GLY A 52 16.69 2.16 23.64
CA GLY A 52 15.61 1.29 24.14
C GLY A 52 14.21 1.61 23.59
N LYS A 53 14.02 2.72 22.87
CA LYS A 53 12.73 3.08 22.28
C LYS A 53 12.51 2.33 20.96
N PRO A 54 11.40 1.59 20.80
CA PRO A 54 11.11 0.89 19.55
C PRO A 54 10.64 1.87 18.48
N TYR A 55 11.20 1.74 17.27
CA TYR A 55 10.78 2.48 16.09
C TYR A 55 10.34 1.52 14.98
N ALA A 56 9.42 1.99 14.14
CA ALA A 56 8.99 1.27 12.94
C ALA A 56 9.29 2.13 11.72
N TRP A 57 10.33 1.79 10.97
CA TRP A 57 10.70 2.47 9.74
C TRP A 57 9.75 2.09 8.59
N CYS A 58 9.30 3.07 7.82
CA CYS A 58 8.43 2.86 6.68
C CYS A 58 9.23 2.28 5.51
N ALA A 59 8.97 1.02 5.14
CA ALA A 59 9.59 0.38 3.98
C ALA A 59 8.84 0.62 2.66
N CYS A 60 7.52 0.83 2.69
CA CYS A 60 6.71 0.96 1.47
C CYS A 60 6.75 2.34 0.81
N GLY A 61 7.14 3.39 1.54
CA GLY A 61 7.18 4.76 1.04
C GLY A 61 5.87 5.55 1.08
N HIS A 62 4.75 4.91 1.43
CA HIS A 62 3.43 5.56 1.42
C HIS A 62 2.99 6.23 2.74
N SER A 63 3.81 6.15 3.79
CA SER A 63 3.51 6.79 5.08
C SER A 63 3.50 8.31 4.93
N LYS A 64 2.55 8.97 5.61
CA LYS A 64 2.50 10.42 5.78
C LYS A 64 3.39 10.91 6.93
N LYS A 65 3.86 10.01 7.80
CA LYS A 65 4.72 10.30 8.96
C LYS A 65 6.16 9.84 8.73
N GLN A 66 6.71 10.09 7.54
CA GLN A 66 8.08 9.68 7.20
C GLN A 66 9.09 10.23 8.22
N PRO A 67 10.16 9.49 8.54
CA PRO A 67 10.55 8.18 7.98
C PRO A 67 9.83 6.97 8.60
N PHE A 68 8.90 7.19 9.54
CA PHE A 68 8.24 6.14 10.30
C PHE A 68 6.95 5.65 9.66
N CYS A 69 6.52 4.45 10.03
CA CYS A 69 5.30 3.83 9.56
C CYS A 69 4.06 4.39 10.27
N ASP A 70 3.02 4.71 9.50
CA ASP A 70 1.70 5.16 9.98
C ASP A 70 0.57 4.15 9.70
N GLY A 71 0.91 2.97 9.15
CA GLY A 71 -0.06 1.93 8.78
C GLY A 71 -0.53 1.97 7.31
N ALA A 72 -0.17 2.99 6.53
CA ALA A 72 -0.60 3.11 5.12
C ALA A 72 -0.21 1.91 4.23
N HIS A 73 0.82 1.14 4.62
CA HIS A 73 1.24 -0.07 3.92
C HIS A 73 0.10 -1.10 3.81
N ARG A 74 -0.77 -1.24 4.82
CA ARG A 74 -1.86 -2.23 4.80
C ARG A 74 -2.82 -2.04 3.62
N SER A 75 -3.08 -0.79 3.25
CA SER A 75 -3.96 -0.46 2.12
C SER A 75 -3.23 -0.29 0.79
N LYS A 76 -2.03 0.30 0.80
CA LYS A 76 -1.32 0.72 -0.43
C LYS A 76 -0.26 -0.27 -0.91
N ALA A 77 0.36 -1.02 0.01
CA ALA A 77 1.43 -1.96 -0.27
C ALA A 77 1.40 -3.13 0.73
N PRO A 78 0.35 -3.99 0.68
CA PRO A 78 0.12 -5.02 1.71
C PRO A 78 1.21 -6.09 1.76
N SER A 79 2.01 -6.24 0.71
CA SER A 79 3.16 -7.15 0.66
C SER A 79 4.42 -6.59 1.31
N ILE A 80 4.43 -5.32 1.74
CA ILE A 80 5.61 -4.65 2.28
C ILE A 80 5.37 -4.27 3.75
N SER A 81 6.07 -4.96 4.65
CA SER A 81 6.01 -4.70 6.08
C SER A 81 7.05 -3.67 6.53
N PRO A 82 6.74 -2.84 7.55
CA PRO A 82 7.71 -1.91 8.13
C PRO A 82 8.82 -2.65 8.88
N VAL A 83 10.02 -2.09 8.89
CA VAL A 83 11.18 -2.65 9.61
C VAL A 83 11.19 -2.08 11.03
N ARG A 84 11.13 -2.96 12.02
CA ARG A 84 11.23 -2.57 13.43
C ARG A 84 12.69 -2.58 13.87
N PHE A 85 13.11 -1.56 14.61
CA PHE A 85 14.42 -1.51 15.22
C PHE A 85 14.36 -0.77 16.55
N THR A 86 15.28 -1.13 17.45
CA THR A 86 15.46 -0.49 18.75
C THR A 86 16.93 -0.11 18.85
N PRO A 87 17.28 1.18 18.90
CA PRO A 87 18.66 1.59 19.05
C PRO A 87 19.14 1.34 20.48
N ASP A 88 20.41 0.94 20.64
CA ASP A 88 21.01 0.69 21.96
C ASP A 88 21.47 1.97 22.66
N LYS A 89 21.70 3.04 21.88
CA LYS A 89 22.24 4.32 22.36
C LYS A 89 21.50 5.49 21.74
N ASP A 90 21.46 6.60 22.48
CA ASP A 90 20.99 7.88 21.98
C ASP A 90 21.95 8.37 20.88
N ARG A 91 21.46 8.45 19.64
CA ARG A 91 22.27 8.89 18.51
C ARG A 91 21.41 9.50 17.42
N THR A 92 22.06 10.23 16.53
CA THR A 92 21.41 10.71 15.31
C THR A 92 21.68 9.72 14.18
N LEU A 93 20.62 9.16 13.60
CA LEU A 93 20.69 8.22 12.49
C LEU A 93 20.26 8.87 11.18
N MET A 94 20.87 8.43 10.10
CA MET A 94 20.45 8.75 8.74
C MET A 94 19.55 7.61 8.24
N LEU A 95 18.23 7.83 8.26
CA LEU A 95 17.24 6.85 7.84
C LEU A 95 16.92 6.97 6.36
N CYS A 96 16.79 5.83 5.68
CA CYS A 96 16.53 5.81 4.25
C CYS A 96 15.14 6.38 3.90
N ALA A 97 15.12 7.32 2.96
CA ALA A 97 13.89 7.90 2.42
C ALA A 97 13.49 7.34 1.04
N CYS A 98 14.47 6.93 0.23
CA CYS A 98 14.23 6.46 -1.14
C CYS A 98 13.70 5.01 -1.20
N LYS A 99 13.80 4.27 -0.09
CA LYS A 99 13.35 2.88 0.08
C LYS A 99 14.04 1.85 -0.83
N GLN A 100 15.21 2.22 -1.37
CA GLN A 100 16.06 1.36 -2.21
C GLN A 100 17.36 0.94 -1.50
N THR A 101 17.44 1.16 -0.18
CA THR A 101 18.63 0.79 0.59
C THR A 101 18.74 -0.71 0.75
N LYS A 102 19.97 -1.22 0.78
CA LYS A 102 20.28 -2.61 1.13
C LYS A 102 20.53 -2.79 2.63
N ASP A 103 20.76 -1.69 3.36
CA ASP A 103 21.05 -1.68 4.80
C ASP A 103 19.89 -1.06 5.60
N ALA A 104 18.67 -1.59 5.38
CA ALA A 104 17.48 -1.06 6.03
C ALA A 104 17.61 -1.18 7.57
N PRO A 105 17.28 -0.13 8.35
CA PRO A 105 16.58 1.11 7.96
C PRO A 105 17.49 2.30 7.59
N HIS A 106 18.80 2.11 7.58
CA HIS A 106 19.81 3.16 7.40
C HIS A 106 19.99 3.55 5.93
N CYS A 107 20.65 4.68 5.70
CA CYS A 107 21.02 5.12 4.36
C CYS A 107 22.41 4.61 3.98
N ASP A 108 22.49 3.83 2.90
CA ASP A 108 23.70 3.27 2.29
C ASP A 108 24.17 4.04 1.04
N GLY A 109 23.55 5.17 0.72
CA GLY A 109 23.84 5.94 -0.48
C GLY A 109 23.09 5.48 -1.75
N SER A 110 22.29 4.40 -1.69
CA SER A 110 21.50 3.92 -2.84
C SER A 110 20.54 4.97 -3.43
N HIS A 111 20.25 6.04 -2.69
CA HIS A 111 19.45 7.17 -3.15
C HIS A 111 20.08 7.98 -4.30
N PHE A 112 21.41 7.95 -4.48
CA PHE A 112 22.06 8.59 -5.63
C PHE A 112 21.63 7.97 -6.96
N LYS A 113 21.48 6.64 -7.00
CA LYS A 113 20.96 5.94 -8.19
C LYS A 113 19.55 6.39 -8.53
N VAL A 114 18.73 6.60 -7.50
CA VAL A 114 17.35 7.07 -7.66
C VAL A 114 17.33 8.48 -8.24
N ILE A 115 18.12 9.41 -7.68
CA ILE A 115 18.27 10.78 -8.20
C ILE A 115 18.72 10.76 -9.66
N PHE A 116 19.77 9.99 -9.96
CA PHE A 116 20.28 9.87 -11.33
C PHE A 116 19.22 9.36 -12.30
N GLN A 117 18.43 8.35 -11.90
CA GLN A 117 17.33 7.86 -12.73
C GLN A 117 16.25 8.91 -12.98
N ASP A 118 15.91 9.73 -11.99
CA ASP A 118 14.94 10.81 -12.17
C ASP A 118 15.48 11.89 -13.13
N LEU A 119 16.76 12.24 -13.01
CA LEU A 119 17.42 13.18 -13.92
C LEU A 119 17.41 12.66 -15.36
N VAL A 120 17.84 11.40 -15.58
CA VAL A 120 17.84 10.78 -16.91
C VAL A 120 16.43 10.73 -17.50
N LYS A 121 15.41 10.43 -16.69
CA LYS A 121 14.01 10.46 -17.14
C LYS A 121 13.56 11.86 -17.53
N SER A 122 13.94 12.87 -16.75
CA SER A 122 13.62 14.27 -17.04
C SER A 122 14.25 14.72 -18.36
N VAL A 123 15.53 14.41 -18.58
CA VAL A 123 16.25 14.77 -19.81
C VAL A 123 15.64 14.05 -21.02
N LYS A 124 15.37 12.75 -20.92
CA LYS A 124 14.71 11.98 -22.00
C LYS A 124 13.31 12.52 -22.34
N GLY A 125 12.60 13.08 -21.35
CA GLY A 125 11.30 13.71 -21.56
C GLY A 125 11.37 15.04 -22.31
N ILE A 126 12.51 15.74 -22.28
CA ILE A 126 12.71 17.00 -23.02
C ILE A 126 12.98 16.73 -24.50
N PHE A 127 13.65 15.62 -24.81
CA PHE A 127 14.01 15.23 -26.18
C PHE A 127 12.96 14.32 -26.86
N LYS A 128 11.78 14.14 -26.26
CA LYS A 128 10.67 13.36 -26.82
C LYS A 128 9.56 14.29 -27.26
#